data_AF-A0A932K111-F1
#
_entry.id   AF-A0A932K111-F1
#
_cell.length_a   1.000
_cell.length_b   1.000
_cell.length_c   1.000
_cell.angle_alpha   90.00
_cell.angle_beta   90.00
_cell.angle_gamma   90.00
#
_symmetry.space_group_name_H-M   'P 1'
#
loop_
_entity.id
_entity.type
_entity.pdbx_description
1 polymer ?
#
loop_
_entity_poly.entity_id
_entity_poly.type
_entity_poly.pdbx_seq_one_letter_code
_entity_poly.pdbx_strand_id
1 'polypeptide(L)'
;MTTHAKNRRGRFFIEPNFQRRFMARLAGWTAVSTLITGTVVYALLLQADARSAGEFFYVVQEAGSHPEMLSHTAIVLPALALSLALNLALSLVFALVYSQRLAGPIHRFKTDIERLEKGEPVKPVFHLRGKDEFQDLGHAFDALLKRLAEKGFLKQP
;
A
#
# COMPACT_ATOMS: atom_id res chain seq x y z
N MET A 1 -17.90 40.92 -7.39
CA MET A 1 -16.62 40.19 -7.32
C MET A 1 -16.88 38.85 -6.66
N THR A 2 -17.11 37.81 -7.46
CA THR A 2 -17.36 36.45 -6.98
C THR A 2 -16.02 35.76 -6.71
N THR A 3 -15.72 35.53 -5.43
CA THR A 3 -14.56 34.78 -4.98
C THR A 3 -14.72 33.31 -5.38
N HIS A 4 -13.91 32.84 -6.33
CA HIS A 4 -13.79 31.43 -6.64
C HIS A 4 -13.25 30.67 -5.41
N ALA A 5 -14.15 29.98 -4.70
CA ALA A 5 -13.78 28.97 -3.72
C ALA A 5 -13.01 27.85 -4.43
N LYS A 6 -11.68 27.96 -4.41
CA LYS A 6 -10.76 26.96 -4.96
C LYS A 6 -10.97 25.65 -4.21
N ASN A 7 -11.72 24.73 -4.82
CA ASN A 7 -11.98 23.39 -4.32
C ASN A 7 -10.66 22.72 -3.89
N ARG A 8 -10.42 22.66 -2.58
CA ARG A 8 -9.24 22.03 -1.93
C ARG A 8 -9.39 20.51 -1.77
N ARG A 9 -10.41 19.90 -2.36
CA ARG A 9 -10.63 18.44 -2.35
C ARG A 9 -10.06 17.86 -3.65
N GLY A 10 -8.83 17.33 -3.61
CA GLY A 10 -8.26 16.65 -4.78
C GLY A 10 -6.74 16.61 -4.93
N ARG A 11 -5.93 17.01 -3.93
CA ARG A 11 -4.49 16.72 -3.99
C ARG A 11 -4.22 15.33 -3.41
N PHE A 12 -4.18 14.34 -4.29
CA PHE A 12 -3.81 12.96 -3.96
C PHE A 12 -2.36 12.84 -3.44
N PHE A 13 -1.49 13.76 -3.86
CA PHE A 13 -0.10 13.83 -3.41
C PHE A 13 0.08 15.00 -2.44
N ILE A 14 0.08 14.70 -1.14
CA ILE A 14 0.37 15.67 -0.08
C ILE A 14 1.89 15.78 0.13
N GLU A 15 2.60 14.64 0.10
CA GLU A 15 4.06 14.59 0.25
C GLU A 15 4.69 13.59 -0.72
N PRO A 16 4.99 14.01 -1.97
CA PRO A 16 5.35 13.09 -3.06
C PRO A 16 6.66 12.34 -2.83
N ASN A 17 7.59 12.92 -2.06
CA ASN A 17 8.88 12.29 -1.77
C ASN A 17 8.73 11.07 -0.84
N PHE A 18 7.94 11.20 0.23
CA PHE A 18 7.65 10.09 1.14
C PHE A 18 6.80 9.03 0.41
N GLN A 19 5.73 9.48 -0.25
CA GLN A 19 4.79 8.59 -0.92
C GLN A 19 5.45 7.74 -2.02
N ARG A 20 6.33 8.34 -2.84
CA ARG A 20 7.06 7.60 -3.89
C ARG A 20 8.05 6.60 -3.31
N ARG A 21 8.78 6.97 -2.26
CA ARG A 21 9.71 6.04 -1.58
C ARG A 21 8.98 4.87 -0.95
N PHE A 22 7.85 5.11 -0.28
CA PHE A 22 7.03 4.06 0.31
C PHE A 22 6.44 3.13 -0.77
N MET A 23 5.81 3.71 -1.79
CA MET A 23 5.23 2.93 -2.90
C MET A 23 6.29 2.11 -3.63
N ALA A 24 7.46 2.68 -3.93
CA ALA A 24 8.53 1.96 -4.62
C ALA A 24 9.07 0.79 -3.79
N ARG A 25 9.25 0.96 -2.47
CA ARG A 25 9.69 -0.13 -1.58
C ARG A 25 8.65 -1.23 -1.50
N LEU A 26 7.37 -0.88 -1.31
CA LEU A 26 6.29 -1.87 -1.18
C LEU A 26 6.06 -2.61 -2.50
N ALA A 27 6.01 -1.90 -3.63
CA ALA A 27 5.90 -2.50 -4.96
C ALA A 27 7.11 -3.39 -5.27
N GLY A 28 8.32 -2.95 -4.95
CA GLY A 28 9.55 -3.74 -5.13
C GLY A 28 9.52 -5.04 -4.32
N TRP A 29 9.18 -4.97 -3.03
CA TRP A 29 9.05 -6.16 -2.18
C TRP A 29 7.96 -7.12 -2.68
N THR A 30 6.81 -6.58 -3.07
CA THR A 30 5.70 -7.38 -3.59
C THR A 30 6.06 -8.05 -4.90
N ALA A 31 6.74 -7.34 -5.82
CA ALA A 31 7.21 -7.89 -7.08
C ALA A 31 8.18 -9.05 -6.86
N VAL A 32 9.15 -8.90 -5.96
CA VAL A 32 10.08 -9.97 -5.59
C VAL A 32 9.33 -11.18 -5.02
N SER A 33 8.41 -10.97 -4.07
CA SER A 33 7.58 -12.05 -3.51
C SER A 33 6.73 -12.77 -4.57
N THR A 34 6.19 -12.02 -5.52
CA THR A 34 5.36 -12.54 -6.62
C THR A 34 6.18 -13.39 -7.57
N LEU A 35 7.39 -12.92 -7.92
CA LEU A 35 8.35 -13.68 -8.75
C LEU A 35 8.77 -14.98 -8.06
N ILE A 36 9.15 -14.92 -6.78
CA ILE A 36 9.52 -16.11 -6.00
C ILE A 36 8.36 -17.12 -5.99
N THR A 37 7.15 -16.66 -5.71
CA THR A 37 5.95 -17.52 -5.69
C THR A 37 5.72 -18.17 -7.05
N GLY A 38 5.78 -17.39 -8.14
CA GLY A 38 5.64 -17.91 -9.51
C GLY A 38 6.71 -18.94 -9.85
N THR A 39 7.98 -18.68 -9.52
CA THR A 39 9.09 -19.61 -9.75
C THR A 39 8.91 -20.90 -8.96
N VAL A 40 8.54 -20.83 -7.68
CA VAL A 40 8.32 -22.02 -6.85
C VAL A 40 7.17 -22.86 -7.39
N VAL A 41 6.04 -22.25 -7.71
CA VAL A 41 4.89 -22.98 -8.26
C VAL A 41 5.24 -23.61 -9.61
N TYR A 42 5.93 -22.88 -10.49
CA TYR A 42 6.37 -23.42 -11.78
C TYR A 42 7.34 -24.60 -11.62
N ALA A 43 8.30 -24.52 -10.70
CA ALA A 43 9.21 -25.62 -10.40
C ALA A 43 8.46 -26.85 -9.85
N LEU A 44 7.45 -26.65 -9.00
CA LEU A 44 6.59 -27.72 -8.51
C LEU A 44 5.74 -28.34 -9.61
N LEU A 45 5.25 -27.55 -10.58
CA LEU A 45 4.53 -28.06 -11.75
C LEU A 45 5.43 -28.93 -12.63
N LEU A 46 6.67 -28.51 -12.90
CA LEU A 46 7.63 -29.33 -13.65
C LEU A 46 7.95 -30.64 -12.91
N GLN A 47 8.11 -30.58 -11.58
CA GLN A 47 8.33 -31.77 -10.77
C GLN A 47 7.10 -32.69 -10.74
N ALA A 48 5.90 -32.13 -10.69
CA ALA A 48 4.65 -32.87 -10.77
C ALA A 48 4.51 -33.55 -12.13
N ASP A 49 4.65 -32.81 -13.23
CA ASP A 49 4.58 -33.37 -14.60
C ASP A 49 5.63 -34.48 -14.81
N ALA A 50 6.85 -34.33 -14.28
CA ALA A 50 7.89 -35.36 -14.36
C ALA A 50 7.59 -36.62 -13.55
N ARG A 51 6.87 -36.50 -12.42
CA ARG A 51 6.46 -37.64 -11.57
C ARG A 51 5.15 -38.27 -12.01
N SER A 52 4.29 -37.49 -12.66
CA SER A 52 2.97 -37.88 -13.17
C SER A 52 3.02 -38.41 -14.60
N ALA A 53 4.20 -38.83 -15.09
CA ALA A 53 4.35 -39.51 -16.38
C ALA A 53 3.56 -40.84 -16.39
N GLY A 54 2.24 -40.75 -16.54
CA GLY A 54 1.27 -41.85 -16.43
C GLY A 54 -0.14 -41.45 -15.98
N GLU A 55 -0.32 -40.34 -15.25
CA GLU A 55 -1.65 -39.85 -14.82
C GLU A 55 -2.04 -38.60 -15.63
N PHE A 56 -2.78 -38.82 -16.71
CA PHE A 56 -3.36 -37.74 -17.50
C PHE A 56 -4.78 -37.44 -16.99
N PHE A 57 -5.05 -36.16 -16.71
CA PHE A 57 -6.42 -35.71 -16.43
C PHE A 57 -7.16 -35.63 -17.75
N TYR A 58 -8.11 -36.56 -17.96
CA TYR A 58 -9.03 -36.49 -19.07
C TYR A 58 -10.18 -35.56 -18.70
N VAL A 59 -10.25 -34.40 -19.35
CA VAL A 59 -11.42 -33.51 -19.25
C VAL A 59 -12.17 -33.60 -20.57
N VAL A 60 -13.40 -34.12 -20.54
CA VAL A 60 -14.29 -34.09 -21.69
C VAL A 60 -14.86 -32.67 -21.76
N GLN A 61 -14.36 -31.87 -22.70
CA GLN A 61 -14.81 -30.48 -22.86
C GLN A 61 -16.23 -30.39 -23.44
N GLU A 62 -16.67 -31.39 -24.23
CA GLU A 62 -18.01 -31.46 -24.84
C GLU A 62 -18.53 -32.91 -24.88
N ALA A 63 -19.83 -33.11 -24.63
CA ALA A 63 -20.45 -34.44 -24.66
C ALA A 63 -20.40 -35.03 -26.08
N GLY A 64 -19.50 -35.98 -26.31
CA GLY A 64 -19.32 -36.67 -27.60
C GLY A 64 -17.96 -36.46 -28.28
N SER A 65 -17.04 -35.67 -27.70
CA SER A 65 -15.70 -35.46 -28.25
C SER A 65 -14.63 -36.38 -27.63
N HIS A 66 -13.51 -36.57 -28.34
CA HIS A 66 -12.39 -37.37 -27.86
C HIS A 66 -11.68 -36.68 -26.69
N PRO A 67 -11.19 -37.44 -25.69
CA PRO A 67 -10.47 -36.86 -24.56
C PRO A 67 -9.21 -36.14 -25.04
N GLU A 68 -9.14 -34.82 -24.84
CA GLU A 68 -7.89 -34.09 -25.03
C GLU A 68 -7.01 -34.21 -23.79
N MET A 69 -5.74 -34.51 -24.04
CA MET A 69 -4.73 -34.72 -23.02
C MET A 69 -4.17 -33.36 -22.58
N LEU A 70 -4.80 -32.76 -21.57
CA LEU A 70 -4.33 -31.51 -21.00
C LEU A 70 -3.28 -31.80 -19.92
N SER A 71 -2.07 -31.29 -20.09
CA SER A 71 -1.05 -31.26 -19.03
C SER A 71 -1.54 -30.38 -17.88
N HIS A 72 -1.18 -30.75 -16.64
CA HIS A 72 -1.49 -29.98 -15.43
C HIS A 72 -1.06 -28.51 -15.57
N THR A 73 0.06 -28.28 -16.26
CA THR A 73 0.60 -26.96 -16.54
C THR A 73 -0.36 -26.11 -17.38
N ALA A 74 -1.07 -26.68 -18.36
CA ALA A 74 -2.01 -25.94 -19.21
C ALA A 74 -3.24 -25.41 -18.45
N ILE A 75 -3.63 -26.09 -17.36
CA ILE A 75 -4.76 -25.70 -16.51
C ILE A 75 -4.33 -24.70 -15.44
N VAL A 76 -3.18 -24.95 -14.80
CA VAL A 76 -2.72 -24.14 -13.65
C VAL A 76 -2.08 -22.83 -14.08
N LEU A 77 -1.35 -22.80 -15.20
CA LEU A 77 -0.57 -21.62 -15.60
C LEU A 77 -1.43 -20.37 -15.90
N PRO A 78 -2.58 -20.45 -16.61
CA PRO A 78 -3.46 -19.29 -16.82
C PRO A 78 -4.05 -18.77 -15.51
N ALA A 79 -4.48 -19.66 -14.63
CA ALA A 79 -5.03 -19.30 -13.31
C ALA A 79 -3.97 -18.66 -12.41
N LEU A 80 -2.75 -19.19 -12.43
CA LEU A 80 -1.60 -18.62 -11.72
C LEU A 80 -1.22 -17.24 -12.29
N ALA A 81 -1.16 -17.09 -13.61
CA ALA A 81 -0.85 -15.79 -14.22
C ALA A 81 -1.89 -14.73 -13.84
N LEU A 82 -3.17 -15.07 -13.88
CA LEU A 82 -4.25 -14.19 -13.46
C LEU A 82 -4.16 -13.84 -11.98
N SER A 83 -3.89 -14.82 -11.11
CA SER A 83 -3.79 -14.58 -9.67
C SER A 83 -2.60 -13.69 -9.30
N LEU A 84 -1.44 -13.88 -9.94
CA LEU A 84 -0.26 -13.05 -9.74
C LEU A 84 -0.49 -11.61 -10.25
N ALA A 85 -1.13 -11.47 -11.41
CA ALA A 85 -1.50 -10.16 -11.96
C ALA A 85 -2.47 -9.41 -11.04
N LEU A 86 -3.51 -10.09 -10.54
CA LEU A 86 -4.45 -9.52 -9.58
C LEU A 86 -3.76 -9.14 -8.28
N ASN A 87 -2.88 -9.99 -7.75
CA ASN A 87 -2.10 -9.70 -6.55
C ASN A 87 -1.28 -8.41 -6.67
N LEU A 88 -0.58 -8.23 -7.80
CA LEU A 88 0.17 -7.01 -8.08
C LEU A 88 -0.75 -5.79 -8.17
N ALA A 89 -1.86 -5.89 -8.89
CA ALA A 89 -2.82 -4.80 -9.03
C ALA A 89 -3.42 -4.37 -7.68
N LEU A 90 -3.89 -5.33 -6.87
CA LEU A 90 -4.43 -5.06 -5.54
C LEU A 90 -3.38 -4.45 -4.62
N SER A 91 -2.15 -4.96 -4.67
CA SER A 91 -1.04 -4.44 -3.85
C SER A 91 -0.69 -3.00 -4.21
N LEU A 92 -0.72 -2.62 -5.48
CA LEU A 92 -0.51 -1.24 -5.92
C LEU A 92 -1.63 -0.31 -5.45
N VAL A 93 -2.89 -0.73 -5.56
CA VAL A 93 -4.04 0.03 -5.05
C VAL A 93 -3.93 0.20 -3.53
N PHE A 94 -3.59 -0.87 -2.82
CA PHE A 94 -3.35 -0.82 -1.37
C PHE A 94 -2.22 0.15 -1.02
N ALA A 95 -1.08 0.06 -1.70
CA ALA A 95 0.07 0.94 -1.49
C ALA A 95 -0.33 2.41 -1.65
N LEU A 96 -1.10 2.72 -2.70
CA LEU A 96 -1.57 4.07 -2.99
C LEU A 96 -2.49 4.60 -1.88
N VAL A 97 -3.50 3.83 -1.50
CA VAL A 97 -4.49 4.22 -0.48
C VAL A 97 -3.81 4.36 0.89
N TYR A 98 -2.95 3.42 1.26
CA TYR A 98 -2.27 3.44 2.55
C TYR A 98 -1.25 4.58 2.65
N SER A 99 -0.51 4.84 1.57
CA SER A 99 0.44 5.95 1.47
C SER A 99 -0.23 7.32 1.69
N GLN A 100 -1.50 7.48 1.31
CA GLN A 100 -2.27 8.70 1.57
C GLN A 100 -2.59 8.89 3.06
N ARG A 101 -2.96 7.80 3.75
CA ARG A 101 -3.23 7.82 5.20
C ARG A 101 -1.98 8.17 6.00
N LEU A 102 -0.80 7.80 5.51
CA LEU A 102 0.46 8.10 6.17
C LEU A 102 0.98 9.52 5.87
N ALA A 103 0.90 9.96 4.60
CA ALA A 103 1.52 11.21 4.17
C ALA A 103 0.89 12.45 4.79
N GLY A 104 -0.43 12.45 5.02
CA GLY A 104 -1.12 13.59 5.64
C GLY A 104 -0.61 13.92 7.05
N PRO A 105 -0.63 12.96 7.98
CA PRO A 105 -0.07 13.11 9.32
C PRO A 105 1.41 13.49 9.32
N ILE A 106 2.24 12.79 8.53
CA ILE A 106 3.69 13.04 8.46
C ILE A 106 4.00 14.47 8.03
N HIS A 107 3.35 14.94 6.96
CA HIS A 107 3.53 16.31 6.48
C HIS A 107 3.17 17.34 7.56
N ARG A 108 2.08 17.09 8.29
CA ARG A 108 1.63 17.98 9.36
C ARG A 108 2.62 17.99 10.53
N PHE A 109 3.12 16.82 10.96
CA PHE A 109 4.16 16.75 11.99
C PHE A 109 5.39 17.55 11.61
N LYS A 110 5.89 17.34 10.39
CA LYS A 110 7.04 18.07 9.87
C LYS A 110 6.81 19.58 9.88
N THR A 111 5.65 20.03 9.40
CA THR A 111 5.31 21.45 9.36
C THR A 111 5.24 22.07 10.76
N ASP A 112 4.62 21.37 11.71
CA ASP A 112 4.47 21.89 13.08
C ASP A 112 5.81 21.87 13.83
N ILE A 113 6.68 20.87 13.60
CA ILE A 113 8.06 20.84 14.13
C ILE A 113 8.88 22.01 13.55
N GLU A 114 8.84 22.24 12.24
CA GLU A 114 9.54 23.36 11.59
C GLU A 114 9.06 24.72 12.11
N ARG A 115 7.79 24.85 12.50
CA ARG A 115 7.25 26.05 13.15
C ARG A 115 7.75 26.21 14.58
N LEU A 116 7.80 25.13 15.36
CA LEU A 116 8.41 25.15 16.69
C LEU A 116 9.87 25.60 16.63
N GLU A 117 10.64 25.08 15.67
CA GLU A 117 12.05 25.48 15.47
C GLU A 117 12.20 26.98 15.22
N LYS A 118 11.28 27.58 14.46
CA LYS A 118 11.25 29.02 14.17
C LYS A 118 10.66 29.88 15.30
N GLY A 119 10.20 29.26 16.39
CA GLY A 119 9.50 29.96 17.47
C GLY A 119 8.15 30.54 17.07
N GLU A 120 7.54 30.01 16.01
CA GLU A 120 6.21 30.40 15.55
C GLU A 120 5.12 29.77 16.44
N PRO A 121 3.96 30.44 16.62
CA PRO A 121 2.87 29.88 17.41
C PRO A 121 2.31 28.62 16.74
N VAL A 122 2.24 27.53 17.49
CA VAL A 122 1.66 26.26 17.06
C VAL A 122 0.44 25.94 17.90
N LYS A 123 -0.65 25.52 17.26
CA LYS A 123 -1.89 25.19 17.96
C LYS A 123 -1.71 23.88 18.75
N PRO A 124 -2.07 23.83 20.03
CA PRO A 124 -1.88 22.64 20.89
C PRO A 124 -2.94 21.54 20.66
N VAL A 125 -3.46 21.42 19.43
CA VAL A 125 -4.47 20.42 19.06
C VAL A 125 -4.12 19.80 17.70
N PHE A 126 -3.24 18.83 17.74
CA PHE A 126 -2.85 17.94 16.67
C PHE A 126 -3.91 16.83 16.50
N HIS A 127 -5.16 17.21 16.27
CA HIS A 127 -6.22 16.24 15.94
C HIS A 127 -5.93 15.63 14.56
N LEU A 128 -5.41 14.41 14.55
CA LEU A 128 -5.35 13.56 13.36
C LEU A 128 -6.73 12.97 13.08
N ARG A 129 -7.04 12.65 11.82
CA ARG A 129 -8.35 12.05 11.49
C ARG A 129 -8.39 10.63 12.05
N GLY A 130 -9.50 10.20 12.65
CA GLY A 130 -9.59 8.90 13.35
C GLY A 130 -9.25 7.63 12.53
N LYS A 131 -9.01 7.73 11.21
CA LYS A 131 -8.54 6.62 10.36
C LYS A 131 -7.05 6.71 10.01
N ASP A 132 -6.34 7.67 10.59
CA ASP A 132 -4.91 7.88 10.37
C ASP A 132 -4.14 6.96 11.33
N GLU A 133 -3.12 6.26 10.83
CA GLU A 133 -2.35 5.26 11.60
C GLU A 133 -1.49 5.86 12.74
N PHE A 134 -1.39 7.19 12.83
CA PHE A 134 -0.48 7.90 13.73
C PHE A 134 -1.18 8.53 14.94
N GLN A 135 -2.39 8.09 15.30
CA GLN A 135 -3.16 8.67 16.42
C GLN A 135 -2.36 8.74 17.72
N ASP A 136 -1.71 7.64 18.11
CA ASP A 136 -0.91 7.58 19.34
C ASP A 136 0.27 8.55 19.34
N LEU A 137 0.94 8.69 18.18
CA LEU A 137 2.00 9.67 18.00
C LEU A 137 1.46 11.10 18.07
N GLY A 138 0.26 11.34 17.53
CA GLY A 138 -0.45 12.62 17.61
C GLY A 138 -0.77 13.00 19.06
N HIS A 139 -1.27 12.05 19.84
CA HIS A 139 -1.53 12.24 21.26
C HIS A 139 -0.28 12.53 22.08
N ALA A 140 0.82 11.81 21.83
CA ALA A 140 2.11 12.07 22.46
C ALA A 140 2.66 13.45 22.10
N PHE A 141 2.53 13.85 20.83
CA PHE A 141 2.94 15.16 20.36
C PHE A 141 2.10 16.29 20.97
N ASP A 142 0.79 16.11 21.09
CA ASP A 142 -0.10 17.05 21.78
C ASP A 142 0.26 17.22 23.26
N ALA A 143 0.57 16.12 23.95
CA ALA A 143 1.02 16.18 25.34
C ALA A 143 2.35 16.95 25.48
N LEU A 144 3.28 16.78 24.52
CA LEU A 144 4.53 17.53 24.47
C LEU A 144 4.27 19.03 24.27
N LEU A 145 3.42 19.40 23.30
CA LEU A 145 3.07 20.79 23.03
C LEU A 145 2.43 21.47 24.25
N LYS A 146 1.53 20.78 24.95
CA LYS A 146 0.92 21.28 26.19
C LYS A 146 1.98 21.58 27.26
N ARG A 147 2.91 20.67 27.49
CA ARG A 147 4.00 20.87 28.47
C ARG A 147 4.93 22.03 28.09
N LEU A 148 5.20 22.21 26.80
CA LEU A 148 6.01 23.34 26.31
C LEU A 148 5.27 24.67 26.48
N ALA A 149 3.95 24.70 26.24
CA ALA A 149 3.11 25.86 26.48
C ALA A 149 3.04 26.24 27.97
N GLU A 150 2.83 25.26 28.86
CA GLU A 150 2.79 25.45 30.31
C GLU A 150 4.10 26.06 30.86
N LYS A 151 5.23 25.66 30.29
CA LYS A 151 6.55 26.20 30.66
C LYS A 151 6.89 27.55 30.01
N GLY A 152 5.98 28.12 29.22
CA GLY A 152 6.18 29.41 28.56
C GLY A 152 7.13 29.39 27.36
N PHE A 153 7.50 28.20 26.85
CA PHE A 153 8.38 28.09 25.67
C PHE A 153 7.65 28.32 24.35
N LEU A 154 6.31 28.24 24.34
CA LEU A 154 5.50 28.52 23.15
C LEU A 154 4.87 29.90 23.25
N LYS A 155 4.99 30.70 22.18
CA LYS A 155 4.20 31.92 22.01
C LYS A 155 2.73 31.52 21.88
N GLN A 156 1.89 32.05 22.77
CA GLN A 156 0.45 31.86 22.65
C GLN A 156 -0.04 32.48 21.32
N PRO A 157 -0.96 31.81 20.60
CA PRO A 157 -1.50 32.33 19.35
C PRO A 157 -2.29 33.63 19.54
#